data_AF-A0A0D6JJU4-F1
#
_entry.id   AF-A0A0D6JJU4-F1
#
_cell.length_a   1.000
_cell.length_b   1.000
_cell.length_c   1.000
_cell.angle_alpha   90.00
_cell.angle_beta   90.00
_cell.angle_gamma   90.00
#
_symmetry.space_group_name_H-M   'P 1'
#
loop_
_entity.id
_entity.type
_entity.pdbx_description
1 polymer ?
#
loop_
_entity_poly.entity_id
_entity_poly.type
_entity_poly.pdbx_seq_one_letter_code
_entity_poly.pdbx_strand_id
1 'polypeptide(L)'
;MEHTPNLGLPYIMAAQAQKHVTHNEAIRALDAILYLAIQDRTLTTSPEDPEEGARYIVAAPATANWAGHENEIAAFQDGAWMFYPPREGWIAWLTNEEQTLLWNGVAWTAFGGGGTPTEFGINATADATNRLSVSSQASLFSHEGSSHQIKINKAAPTDTASTLYQTTFSARAEMGLMGDDDFHFKVSPDGAAWHEAIVIDKDTGSVTLPNTALPSGGGRELLAAPRTYYVDGGAGSDTNTGLSAPDAFATIQKAIDIVASLDLGIYDVTIQITSGTYTATNILKPLVGSGRCYIVGDEGTPANVTIDVASNACFTADNTYAIYHLRGMKLATTGTPGYAIKAMGPSKIYYGNLDFGTCTNSHMYAENGANIEADGNYTISGNSAYHWLVSAANVQVVGRTISLTGVPAFGTIGTQAFAAGLRTGALVVIGNTYVGTATGRRYFASSNGLVDTNGAGTSHLPGASAGAVTTGGEYI
;
A
#
# COMPACT_ATOMS: atom_id res chain seq x y z
N MET A 1 16.76 -89.31 3.97
CA MET A 1 16.00 -88.21 4.59
C MET A 1 14.53 -88.64 4.68
N GLU A 2 13.86 -88.49 5.82
CA GLU A 2 12.45 -88.90 6.00
C GLU A 2 11.46 -87.74 5.83
N HIS A 3 11.95 -86.50 5.89
CA HIS A 3 11.16 -85.26 5.77
C HIS A 3 11.87 -84.26 4.86
N THR A 4 11.11 -83.34 4.28
CA THR A 4 11.64 -82.18 3.55
C THR A 4 12.33 -81.18 4.48
N PRO A 5 13.35 -80.44 4.01
CA PRO A 5 14.20 -79.60 4.85
C PRO A 5 13.53 -78.30 5.34
N ASN A 6 12.65 -77.66 4.57
CA ASN A 6 12.08 -76.35 4.95
C ASN A 6 10.79 -76.48 5.76
N LEU A 7 9.88 -77.35 5.34
CA LEU A 7 8.51 -77.48 5.87
C LEU A 7 8.30 -78.74 6.71
N GLY A 8 9.27 -79.66 6.73
CA GLY A 8 9.17 -80.90 7.50
C GLY A 8 8.10 -81.88 6.97
N LEU A 9 7.69 -81.76 5.71
CA LEU A 9 6.73 -82.66 5.07
C LEU A 9 7.30 -84.07 4.94
N PRO A 10 6.58 -85.12 5.36
CA PRO A 10 7.07 -86.49 5.32
C PRO A 10 7.15 -87.04 3.89
N TYR A 11 8.22 -87.79 3.60
CA TYR A 11 8.35 -88.54 2.36
C TYR A 11 7.70 -89.92 2.46
N ILE A 12 7.20 -90.42 1.32
CA ILE A 12 6.76 -91.81 1.20
C ILE A 12 7.99 -92.70 1.05
N MET A 13 8.15 -93.68 1.94
CA MET A 13 9.24 -94.67 1.90
C MET A 13 9.09 -95.63 0.72
N ALA A 14 10.21 -96.17 0.24
CA ALA A 14 10.25 -97.06 -0.92
C ALA A 14 9.44 -98.37 -0.66
N ALA A 15 8.27 -98.48 -1.29
CA ALA A 15 7.47 -99.70 -1.36
C ALA A 15 6.61 -99.71 -2.66
N GLN A 16 5.99 -100.86 -2.94
CA GLN A 16 5.27 -101.26 -4.18
C GLN A 16 5.00 -100.18 -5.25
N ALA A 17 5.50 -100.43 -6.46
CA ALA A 17 5.17 -99.75 -7.72
C ALA A 17 5.63 -98.29 -7.87
N GLN A 18 6.73 -97.88 -7.22
CA GLN A 18 7.45 -96.61 -7.47
C GLN A 18 6.64 -95.31 -7.36
N LYS A 19 5.42 -95.33 -6.78
CA LYS A 19 4.58 -94.13 -6.57
C LYS A 19 5.25 -93.06 -5.70
N HIS A 20 6.19 -93.46 -4.84
CA HIS A 20 6.97 -92.56 -4.01
C HIS A 20 7.83 -91.60 -4.85
N VAL A 21 8.25 -91.97 -6.06
CA VAL A 21 9.11 -91.13 -6.91
C VAL A 21 8.41 -89.83 -7.28
N THR A 22 7.30 -89.91 -8.01
CA THR A 22 6.56 -88.73 -8.50
C THR A 22 5.91 -87.94 -7.37
N HIS A 23 5.48 -88.61 -6.29
CA HIS A 23 4.90 -87.92 -5.13
C HIS A 23 5.97 -87.15 -4.34
N ASN A 24 7.12 -87.78 -4.03
CA ASN A 24 8.18 -87.11 -3.29
C ASN A 24 8.80 -85.97 -4.14
N GLU A 25 8.81 -86.07 -5.47
CA GLU A 25 9.16 -84.95 -6.36
C GLU A 25 8.19 -83.77 -6.20
N ALA A 26 6.88 -84.01 -6.16
CA ALA A 26 5.89 -82.96 -5.92
C ALA A 26 6.03 -82.32 -4.53
N ILE A 27 6.32 -83.14 -3.51
CA ILE A 27 6.55 -82.67 -2.14
C ILE A 27 7.85 -81.85 -2.04
N ARG A 28 8.91 -82.22 -2.75
CA ARG A 28 10.15 -81.41 -2.88
C ARG A 28 9.90 -80.05 -3.52
N ALA A 29 9.11 -80.03 -4.59
CA ALA A 29 8.72 -78.77 -5.23
C ALA A 29 7.88 -77.88 -4.31
N LEU A 30 6.94 -78.47 -3.56
CA LEU A 30 6.12 -77.74 -2.59
C LEU A 30 6.98 -77.14 -1.47
N ASP A 31 7.94 -77.91 -0.94
CA ASP A 31 8.87 -77.46 0.09
C ASP A 31 9.74 -76.28 -0.36
N ALA A 32 10.18 -76.30 -1.62
CA ALA A 32 11.00 -75.23 -2.17
C ALA A 32 10.19 -73.93 -2.38
N ILE A 33 8.99 -74.06 -2.97
CA ILE A 33 8.24 -72.92 -3.51
C ILE A 33 7.27 -72.30 -2.48
N LEU A 34 6.74 -73.09 -1.55
CA LEU A 34 5.81 -72.59 -0.54
C LEU A 34 6.58 -71.86 0.57
N TYR A 35 6.06 -70.72 1.04
CA TYR A 35 6.75 -69.83 1.98
C TYR A 35 8.19 -69.54 1.51
N LEU A 36 8.30 -69.01 0.29
CA LEU A 36 9.54 -68.86 -0.46
C LEU A 36 10.52 -67.89 0.22
N ALA A 37 11.31 -68.39 1.17
CA ALA A 37 12.38 -67.64 1.82
C ALA A 37 13.69 -67.85 1.04
N ILE A 38 14.19 -66.78 0.43
CA ILE A 38 15.38 -66.75 -0.41
C ILE A 38 16.54 -66.15 0.38
N GLN A 39 17.71 -66.77 0.32
CA GLN A 39 18.91 -66.30 1.02
C GLN A 39 19.60 -65.14 0.30
N ASP A 40 19.75 -65.25 -1.02
CA ASP A 40 20.38 -64.22 -1.87
C ASP A 40 19.76 -64.24 -3.27
N ARG A 41 19.81 -63.09 -3.96
CA ARG A 41 19.33 -62.87 -5.34
C ARG A 41 20.39 -62.36 -6.31
N THR A 42 21.62 -62.16 -5.84
CA THR A 42 22.71 -61.48 -6.55
C THR A 42 23.83 -62.41 -6.98
N LEU A 43 23.82 -63.66 -6.49
CA LEU A 43 24.83 -64.66 -6.82
C LEU A 43 24.65 -65.19 -8.25
N THR A 44 25.75 -65.18 -9.01
CA THR A 44 25.82 -65.70 -10.39
C THR A 44 26.37 -67.14 -10.47
N THR A 45 26.80 -67.71 -9.33
CA THR A 45 27.33 -69.08 -9.16
C THR A 45 26.78 -69.69 -7.88
N SER A 46 26.62 -71.02 -7.84
CA SER A 46 26.24 -71.73 -6.61
C SER A 46 27.28 -71.56 -5.49
N PRO A 47 26.86 -71.41 -4.22
CA PRO A 47 27.76 -71.55 -3.06
C PRO A 47 28.54 -72.87 -3.08
N GLU A 48 29.74 -72.90 -2.50
CA GLU A 48 30.59 -74.10 -2.43
C GLU A 48 30.00 -75.18 -1.51
N ASP A 49 29.46 -74.77 -0.35
CA ASP A 49 28.86 -75.65 0.66
C ASP A 49 27.42 -75.21 1.00
N PRO A 50 26.44 -75.40 0.11
CA PRO A 50 25.05 -75.03 0.40
C PRO A 50 24.42 -75.95 1.44
N GLU A 51 23.69 -75.37 2.40
CA GLU A 51 22.88 -76.15 3.32
C GLU A 51 21.68 -76.78 2.60
N GLU A 52 21.28 -77.96 3.05
CA GLU A 52 20.09 -78.63 2.54
C GLU A 52 18.84 -77.75 2.79
N GLY A 53 18.05 -77.52 1.73
CA GLY A 53 16.88 -76.64 1.76
C GLY A 53 17.20 -75.16 1.48
N ALA A 54 18.46 -74.79 1.31
CA ALA A 54 18.85 -73.43 0.93
C ALA A 54 18.26 -73.05 -0.43
N ARG A 55 17.75 -71.81 -0.54
CA ARG A 55 17.05 -71.30 -1.71
C ARG A 55 17.62 -69.96 -2.14
N TYR A 56 17.82 -69.80 -3.44
CA TYR A 56 18.43 -68.63 -4.08
C TYR A 56 17.62 -68.21 -5.30
N ILE A 57 17.65 -66.91 -5.63
CA ILE A 57 17.29 -66.44 -6.97
C ILE A 57 18.59 -66.35 -7.76
N VAL A 58 18.65 -67.05 -8.90
CA VAL A 58 19.86 -67.07 -9.73
C VAL A 58 20.03 -65.73 -10.45
N ALA A 59 21.12 -65.02 -10.19
CA ALA A 59 21.43 -63.78 -10.89
C ALA A 59 22.04 -64.05 -12.28
N ALA A 60 21.77 -63.14 -13.22
CA ALA A 60 22.41 -63.15 -14.54
C ALA A 60 23.80 -62.49 -14.49
N PRO A 61 24.81 -63.00 -15.22
CA PRO A 61 24.81 -64.24 -16.02
C PRO A 61 25.07 -65.48 -15.15
N ALA A 62 24.24 -66.52 -15.27
CA ALA A 62 24.38 -67.71 -14.43
C ALA A 62 25.51 -68.62 -14.93
N THR A 63 26.29 -69.17 -14.01
CA THR A 63 27.48 -69.98 -14.33
C THR A 63 27.58 -71.22 -13.44
N ALA A 64 28.51 -72.12 -13.78
CA ALA A 64 28.70 -73.42 -13.11
C ALA A 64 27.39 -74.23 -13.02
N ASN A 65 27.04 -74.73 -11.83
CA ASN A 65 25.83 -75.54 -11.60
C ASN A 65 24.53 -74.78 -11.90
N TRP A 66 24.56 -73.45 -12.01
CA TRP A 66 23.39 -72.61 -12.25
C TRP A 66 23.26 -72.15 -13.72
N ALA A 67 24.19 -72.53 -14.60
CA ALA A 67 24.21 -72.07 -15.99
C ALA A 67 22.87 -72.34 -16.72
N GLY A 68 22.27 -71.30 -17.30
CA GLY A 68 21.01 -71.36 -18.04
C GLY A 68 19.73 -71.26 -17.20
N HIS A 69 19.85 -71.00 -15.89
CA HIS A 69 18.73 -70.91 -14.95
C HIS A 69 18.53 -69.49 -14.38
N GLU A 70 18.88 -68.43 -15.13
CA GLU A 70 18.72 -67.05 -14.70
C GLU A 70 17.27 -66.73 -14.25
N ASN A 71 17.15 -66.03 -13.12
CA ASN A 71 15.90 -65.66 -12.45
C ASN A 71 15.07 -66.80 -11.84
N GLU A 72 15.46 -68.06 -12.05
CA GLU A 72 14.78 -69.21 -11.44
C GLU A 72 15.10 -69.30 -9.94
N ILE A 73 14.23 -69.99 -9.21
CA ILE A 73 14.51 -70.37 -7.82
C ILE A 73 15.39 -71.61 -7.84
N ALA A 74 16.65 -71.46 -7.42
CA ALA A 74 17.55 -72.57 -7.16
C ALA A 74 17.39 -73.05 -5.72
N ALA A 75 16.98 -74.30 -5.53
CA ALA A 75 16.88 -74.95 -4.22
C ALA A 75 17.87 -76.12 -4.12
N PHE A 76 18.68 -76.16 -3.07
CA PHE A 76 19.59 -77.29 -2.82
C PHE A 76 18.83 -78.40 -2.10
N GLN A 77 18.65 -79.53 -2.77
CA GLN A 77 17.82 -80.65 -2.31
C GLN A 77 18.46 -82.00 -2.65
N ASP A 78 18.48 -82.92 -1.70
CA ASP A 78 19.06 -84.27 -1.81
C ASP A 78 20.51 -84.24 -2.37
N GLY A 79 21.29 -83.22 -2.01
CA GLY A 79 22.66 -83.03 -2.48
C GLY A 79 22.80 -82.50 -3.92
N ALA A 80 21.72 -82.04 -4.56
CA ALA A 80 21.72 -81.48 -5.90
C ALA A 80 20.93 -80.16 -5.99
N TRP A 81 21.19 -79.35 -7.02
CA TRP A 81 20.41 -78.15 -7.31
C TRP A 81 19.17 -78.49 -8.13
N MET A 82 18.01 -78.09 -7.62
CA MET A 82 16.73 -78.12 -8.33
C MET A 82 16.31 -76.70 -8.68
N PHE A 83 15.79 -76.50 -9.89
CA PHE A 83 15.40 -75.19 -10.37
C PHE A 83 13.90 -75.11 -10.64
N TYR A 84 13.30 -74.01 -10.20
CA TYR A 84 11.87 -73.75 -10.34
C TYR A 84 11.65 -72.39 -11.03
N PRO A 85 11.13 -72.39 -12.27
CA PRO A 85 10.81 -71.14 -12.96
C PRO A 85 9.62 -70.44 -12.29
N PRO A 86 9.75 -69.16 -11.91
CA PRO A 86 8.68 -68.44 -11.24
C PRO A 86 7.51 -68.14 -12.19
N ARG A 87 6.31 -68.03 -11.61
CA ARG A 87 5.10 -67.57 -12.32
C ARG A 87 4.71 -66.18 -11.83
N GLU A 88 4.11 -65.37 -12.71
CA GLU A 88 3.66 -64.03 -12.36
C GLU A 88 2.80 -64.05 -11.09
N GLY A 89 3.10 -63.16 -10.15
CA GLY A 89 2.44 -63.12 -8.84
C GLY A 89 3.13 -63.91 -7.73
N TRP A 90 4.21 -64.66 -8.02
CA TRP A 90 4.99 -65.29 -6.96
C TRP A 90 5.63 -64.26 -6.04
N ILE A 91 5.56 -64.54 -4.74
CA ILE A 91 6.11 -63.70 -3.68
C ILE A 91 7.22 -64.46 -2.97
N ALA A 92 8.38 -63.82 -2.80
CA ALA A 92 9.51 -64.35 -2.07
C ALA A 92 9.90 -63.40 -0.92
N TRP A 93 10.29 -63.93 0.23
CA TRP A 93 10.94 -63.16 1.29
C TRP A 93 12.46 -63.31 1.14
N LEU A 94 13.15 -62.22 0.83
CA LEU A 94 14.60 -62.20 0.73
C LEU A 94 15.20 -61.90 2.11
N THR A 95 15.81 -62.91 2.73
CA THR A 95 16.20 -62.86 4.14
C THR A 95 17.39 -61.94 4.41
N ASN A 96 18.33 -61.79 3.46
CA ASN A 96 19.51 -60.94 3.64
C ASN A 96 19.21 -59.43 3.48
N GLU A 97 18.18 -59.08 2.70
CA GLU A 97 17.72 -57.70 2.48
C GLU A 97 16.50 -57.33 3.34
N GLU A 98 15.93 -58.28 4.11
CA GLU A 98 14.67 -58.13 4.85
C GLU A 98 13.52 -57.55 3.99
N GLN A 99 13.40 -58.03 2.74
CA GLN A 99 12.49 -57.46 1.75
C GLN A 99 11.64 -58.53 1.06
N THR A 100 10.38 -58.19 0.80
CA THR A 100 9.49 -59.00 -0.03
C THR A 100 9.72 -58.70 -1.52
N LEU A 101 9.89 -59.74 -2.34
CA LEU A 101 10.00 -59.66 -3.79
C LEU A 101 8.75 -60.23 -4.47
N LEU A 102 8.39 -59.66 -5.61
CA LEU A 102 7.32 -60.05 -6.52
C LEU A 102 7.92 -60.39 -7.89
N TRP A 103 7.60 -61.57 -8.41
CA TRP A 103 7.83 -61.87 -9.82
C TRP A 103 6.75 -61.22 -10.68
N ASN A 104 7.14 -60.25 -11.50
CA ASN A 104 6.22 -59.50 -12.37
C ASN A 104 6.04 -60.10 -13.77
N GLY A 105 6.50 -61.33 -13.98
CA GLY A 105 6.51 -61.99 -15.31
C GLY A 105 7.83 -61.85 -16.07
N VAL A 106 8.70 -60.90 -15.68
CA VAL A 106 9.99 -60.63 -16.35
C VAL A 106 11.17 -60.62 -15.37
N ALA A 107 10.99 -60.09 -14.17
CA ALA A 107 12.04 -59.96 -13.15
C ALA A 107 11.47 -60.01 -11.72
N TRP A 108 12.33 -60.32 -10.74
CA TRP A 108 12.02 -60.20 -9.32
C TRP A 108 12.19 -58.73 -8.86
N THR A 109 11.08 -58.11 -8.46
CA THR A 109 11.00 -56.69 -8.06
C THR A 109 10.52 -56.54 -6.61
N ALA A 110 10.78 -55.42 -5.94
CA ALA A 110 10.28 -55.22 -4.56
C ALA A 110 8.74 -55.16 -4.53
N PHE A 111 8.10 -55.95 -3.66
CA PHE A 111 6.66 -55.95 -3.44
C PHE A 111 6.25 -54.68 -2.68
N GLY A 112 5.37 -53.85 -3.25
CA GLY A 112 4.97 -52.58 -2.67
C GLY A 112 5.58 -51.33 -3.31
N GLY A 113 6.21 -51.48 -4.49
CA GLY A 113 6.68 -50.33 -5.28
C GLY A 113 8.08 -49.89 -4.89
N GLY A 114 9.08 -50.62 -5.36
CA GLY A 114 10.47 -50.16 -5.41
C GLY A 114 10.67 -49.02 -6.43
N GLY A 115 9.87 -47.95 -6.33
CA GLY A 115 9.90 -46.78 -7.19
C GLY A 115 9.27 -45.57 -6.50
N THR A 116 9.46 -44.37 -7.06
CA THR A 116 8.83 -43.15 -6.54
C THR A 116 7.33 -43.19 -6.81
N PRO A 117 6.45 -43.26 -5.79
CA PRO A 117 5.01 -43.26 -6.03
C PRO A 117 4.62 -41.97 -6.75
N THR A 118 3.89 -42.09 -7.85
CA THR A 118 3.43 -40.94 -8.64
C THR A 118 2.13 -40.35 -8.10
N GLU A 119 1.37 -41.12 -7.32
CA GLU A 119 0.10 -40.78 -6.71
C GLU A 119 0.01 -41.43 -5.31
N PHE A 120 -0.43 -40.69 -4.31
CA PHE A 120 -0.56 -41.16 -2.93
C PHE A 120 -1.77 -40.51 -2.24
N GLY A 121 -2.71 -41.35 -1.81
CA GLY A 121 -3.96 -40.93 -1.17
C GLY A 121 -4.07 -41.41 0.28
N ILE A 122 -4.47 -40.51 1.19
CA ILE A 122 -4.82 -40.84 2.58
C ILE A 122 -6.31 -40.58 2.78
N ASN A 123 -7.12 -41.65 2.90
CA ASN A 123 -8.59 -41.59 2.96
C ASN A 123 -9.24 -40.82 1.79
N ALA A 124 -8.49 -40.62 0.70
CA ALA A 124 -8.90 -39.93 -0.51
C ALA A 124 -8.27 -40.63 -1.71
N THR A 125 -8.91 -40.53 -2.87
CA THR A 125 -8.31 -40.97 -4.13
C THR A 125 -7.38 -39.87 -4.64
N ALA A 126 -6.10 -40.20 -4.86
CA ALA A 126 -5.18 -39.33 -5.58
C ALA A 126 -5.42 -39.46 -7.09
N ASP A 127 -5.07 -38.42 -7.84
CA ASP A 127 -5.21 -38.37 -9.28
C ASP A 127 -4.01 -37.67 -9.93
N ALA A 128 -3.98 -37.63 -11.26
CA ALA A 128 -2.87 -37.05 -12.01
C ALA A 128 -2.59 -35.56 -11.71
N THR A 129 -3.59 -34.85 -11.18
CA THR A 129 -3.53 -33.44 -10.73
C THR A 129 -3.21 -33.36 -9.23
N ASN A 130 -4.03 -34.01 -8.39
CA ASN A 130 -3.87 -34.07 -6.93
C ASN A 130 -3.08 -35.33 -6.54
N ARG A 131 -1.81 -35.35 -6.91
CA ARG A 131 -0.92 -36.51 -6.71
C ARG A 131 -0.68 -36.84 -5.24
N LEU A 132 -0.80 -35.86 -4.35
CA LEU A 132 -0.93 -36.08 -2.91
C LEU A 132 -2.33 -35.62 -2.49
N SER A 133 -3.19 -36.56 -2.11
CA SER A 133 -4.58 -36.27 -1.72
C SER A 133 -4.84 -36.75 -0.30
N VAL A 134 -5.29 -35.86 0.58
CA VAL A 134 -5.46 -36.15 2.02
C VAL A 134 -6.86 -35.72 2.47
N SER A 135 -7.68 -36.67 2.88
CA SER A 135 -8.96 -36.42 3.55
C SER A 135 -8.83 -36.80 5.03
N SER A 136 -8.57 -35.80 5.87
CA SER A 136 -8.30 -36.02 7.29
C SER A 136 -8.76 -34.82 8.13
N GLN A 137 -8.79 -34.97 9.45
CA GLN A 137 -9.07 -33.86 10.36
C GLN A 137 -7.91 -32.84 10.41
N ALA A 138 -6.67 -33.27 10.16
CA ALA A 138 -5.48 -32.42 10.15
C ALA A 138 -4.33 -33.06 9.36
N SER A 139 -3.47 -32.23 8.77
CA SER A 139 -2.20 -32.64 8.16
C SER A 139 -1.05 -31.92 8.85
N LEU A 140 -0.18 -32.67 9.52
CA LEU A 140 0.99 -32.13 10.21
C LEU A 140 2.25 -32.32 9.36
N PHE A 141 2.94 -31.22 9.08
CA PHE A 141 4.28 -31.22 8.50
C PHE A 141 5.26 -30.76 9.57
N SER A 142 6.15 -31.65 10.02
CA SER A 142 7.04 -31.41 11.16
C SER A 142 8.52 -31.39 10.75
N HIS A 143 9.37 -30.89 11.65
CA HIS A 143 10.82 -30.88 11.51
C HIS A 143 11.47 -32.15 12.10
N GLU A 144 12.69 -32.44 11.69
CA GLU A 144 13.57 -33.48 12.27
C GLU A 144 14.63 -32.86 13.22
N GLY A 145 14.25 -31.80 13.95
CA GLY A 145 15.09 -31.16 14.99
C GLY A 145 15.68 -29.80 14.61
N SER A 146 15.41 -29.29 13.41
CA SER A 146 15.82 -27.94 12.97
C SER A 146 14.71 -27.28 12.15
N SER A 147 14.99 -26.73 10.96
CA SER A 147 14.01 -26.08 10.11
C SER A 147 13.11 -27.07 9.36
N HIS A 148 11.87 -26.63 9.08
CA HIS A 148 10.95 -27.25 8.13
C HIS A 148 10.54 -26.20 7.08
N GLN A 149 10.36 -26.60 5.83
CA GLN A 149 9.98 -25.70 4.74
C GLN A 149 9.01 -26.40 3.78
N ILE A 150 7.96 -25.69 3.38
CA ILE A 150 7.12 -26.04 2.23
C ILE A 150 7.57 -25.15 1.07
N LYS A 151 8.02 -25.76 -0.03
CA LYS A 151 8.46 -25.05 -1.24
C LYS A 151 7.40 -25.23 -2.32
N ILE A 152 6.85 -24.13 -2.80
CA ILE A 152 5.83 -24.09 -3.86
C ILE A 152 6.44 -23.29 -5.02
N ASN A 153 6.69 -23.96 -6.15
CA ASN A 153 7.30 -23.35 -7.32
C ASN A 153 6.26 -23.19 -8.44
N LYS A 154 6.34 -22.07 -9.15
CA LYS A 154 5.65 -21.83 -10.42
C LYS A 154 6.66 -21.84 -11.58
N ALA A 155 6.22 -22.14 -12.80
CA ALA A 155 7.12 -22.32 -13.94
C ALA A 155 7.44 -21.01 -14.67
N ALA A 156 6.47 -20.09 -14.75
CA ALA A 156 6.62 -18.76 -15.32
C ALA A 156 6.14 -17.66 -14.34
N PRO A 157 6.56 -16.39 -14.53
CA PRO A 157 6.09 -15.29 -13.69
C PRO A 157 4.56 -15.12 -13.71
N THR A 158 3.89 -15.46 -14.81
CA THR A 158 2.43 -15.35 -14.94
C THR A 158 1.64 -16.50 -14.32
N ASP A 159 2.33 -17.55 -13.87
CA ASP A 159 1.69 -18.73 -13.27
C ASP A 159 1.36 -18.48 -11.78
N THR A 160 0.70 -19.47 -11.17
CA THR A 160 0.31 -19.43 -9.76
C THR A 160 1.11 -20.43 -8.91
N ALA A 161 1.64 -19.95 -7.79
CA ALA A 161 2.18 -20.76 -6.69
C ALA A 161 1.56 -20.27 -5.38
N SER A 162 0.56 -20.98 -4.88
CA SER A 162 -0.31 -20.50 -3.80
C SER A 162 -0.82 -21.58 -2.86
N THR A 163 -1.40 -21.14 -1.73
CA THR A 163 -2.28 -21.94 -0.89
C THR A 163 -3.72 -21.45 -1.09
N LEU A 164 -4.60 -22.34 -1.55
CA LEU A 164 -6.02 -22.07 -1.78
C LEU A 164 -6.89 -22.62 -0.65
N TYR A 165 -7.73 -21.76 -0.07
CA TYR A 165 -8.66 -22.09 1.00
C TYR A 165 -10.09 -22.18 0.44
N GLN A 166 -10.80 -23.28 0.75
CA GLN A 166 -12.09 -23.59 0.13
C GLN A 166 -13.16 -23.99 1.15
N THR A 167 -14.43 -23.80 0.78
CA THR A 167 -15.60 -24.40 1.44
C THR A 167 -16.39 -25.16 0.39
N THR A 168 -16.69 -26.45 0.65
CA THR A 168 -17.42 -27.32 -0.30
C THR A 168 -16.87 -27.26 -1.73
N PHE A 169 -15.54 -27.32 -1.87
CA PHE A 169 -14.81 -27.21 -3.16
C PHE A 169 -14.97 -25.88 -3.92
N SER A 170 -15.47 -24.84 -3.26
CA SER A 170 -15.54 -23.47 -3.79
C SER A 170 -14.50 -22.58 -3.10
N ALA A 171 -13.69 -21.88 -3.88
CA ALA A 171 -12.61 -21.03 -3.40
C ALA A 171 -13.12 -19.83 -2.56
N ARG A 172 -12.42 -19.51 -1.46
CA ARG A 172 -12.80 -18.41 -0.54
C ARG A 172 -11.66 -17.46 -0.23
N ALA A 173 -10.44 -17.97 -0.14
CA ALA A 173 -9.25 -17.16 0.03
C ALA A 173 -8.05 -17.84 -0.63
N GLU A 174 -7.07 -17.05 -1.06
CA GLU A 174 -5.84 -17.55 -1.67
C GLU A 174 -4.69 -16.62 -1.31
N MET A 175 -3.52 -17.20 -1.04
CA MET A 175 -2.29 -16.43 -0.80
C MET A 175 -1.09 -17.09 -1.50
N GLY A 176 -0.23 -16.28 -2.10
CA GLY A 176 0.89 -16.77 -2.91
C GLY A 176 1.34 -15.81 -4.01
N LEU A 177 2.12 -16.33 -4.95
CA LEU A 177 2.49 -15.64 -6.19
C LEU A 177 1.42 -15.95 -7.24
N MET A 178 0.68 -14.96 -7.72
CA MET A 178 -0.56 -15.16 -8.47
C MET A 178 -0.70 -14.21 -9.66
N GLY A 179 -0.12 -14.60 -10.80
CA GLY A 179 -0.16 -13.80 -12.04
C GLY A 179 1.07 -12.91 -12.27
N ASP A 180 1.90 -12.77 -11.25
CA ASP A 180 3.20 -12.11 -11.27
C ASP A 180 4.05 -12.61 -10.06
N ASP A 181 5.21 -11.99 -9.85
CA ASP A 181 6.16 -12.33 -8.78
C ASP A 181 5.93 -11.56 -7.45
N ASP A 182 4.89 -10.74 -7.34
CA ASP A 182 4.50 -10.10 -6.08
C ASP A 182 3.78 -11.10 -5.16
N PHE A 183 3.76 -10.82 -3.85
CA PHE A 183 3.09 -11.68 -2.88
C PHE A 183 1.69 -11.16 -2.55
N HIS A 184 0.68 -11.97 -2.86
CA HIS A 184 -0.72 -11.57 -2.88
C HIS A 184 -1.56 -12.24 -1.79
N PHE A 185 -2.60 -11.53 -1.36
CA PHE A 185 -3.68 -12.06 -0.51
C PHE A 185 -5.02 -11.68 -1.12
N LYS A 186 -5.79 -12.69 -1.54
CA LYS A 186 -7.10 -12.52 -2.20
C LYS A 186 -8.20 -13.22 -1.43
N VAL A 187 -9.40 -12.65 -1.46
CA VAL A 187 -10.64 -13.29 -0.96
C VAL A 187 -11.71 -13.28 -2.03
N SER A 188 -12.60 -14.28 -1.99
CA SER A 188 -13.69 -14.44 -2.94
C SER A 188 -14.98 -14.84 -2.23
N PRO A 189 -16.12 -14.17 -2.52
CA PRO A 189 -17.42 -14.57 -1.98
C PRO A 189 -17.96 -15.86 -2.62
N ASP A 190 -17.56 -16.18 -3.85
CA ASP A 190 -18.20 -17.22 -4.68
C ASP A 190 -17.21 -18.19 -5.36
N GLY A 191 -15.91 -17.95 -5.25
CA GLY A 191 -14.85 -18.70 -5.92
C GLY A 191 -14.58 -18.28 -7.36
N ALA A 192 -15.20 -17.20 -7.84
CA ALA A 192 -15.03 -16.66 -9.18
C ALA A 192 -14.65 -15.17 -9.17
N ALA A 193 -15.35 -14.36 -8.38
CA ALA A 193 -15.02 -12.95 -8.19
C ALA A 193 -13.95 -12.81 -7.10
N TRP A 194 -12.81 -12.18 -7.42
CA TRP A 194 -11.70 -12.04 -6.50
C TRP A 194 -11.47 -10.59 -6.08
N HIS A 195 -11.23 -10.39 -4.79
CA HIS A 195 -10.85 -9.11 -4.20
C HIS A 195 -9.43 -9.18 -3.67
N GLU A 196 -8.55 -8.34 -4.21
CA GLU A 196 -7.15 -8.20 -3.81
C GLU A 196 -7.04 -7.37 -2.52
N ALA A 197 -6.75 -8.01 -1.39
CA ALA A 197 -6.70 -7.35 -0.09
C ALA A 197 -5.32 -6.75 0.20
N ILE A 198 -4.25 -7.50 -0.08
CA ILE A 198 -2.86 -7.12 0.17
C ILE A 198 -2.01 -7.53 -1.03
N VAL A 199 -1.14 -6.63 -1.49
CA VAL A 199 -0.07 -6.93 -2.44
C VAL A 199 1.24 -6.45 -1.84
N ILE A 200 2.25 -7.32 -1.82
CA ILE A 200 3.61 -6.99 -1.38
C ILE A 200 4.52 -7.02 -2.61
N ASP A 201 5.04 -5.84 -2.96
CA ASP A 201 5.92 -5.66 -4.11
C ASP A 201 7.23 -6.44 -3.92
N LYS A 202 7.60 -7.21 -4.94
CA LYS A 202 8.75 -8.13 -4.92
C LYS A 202 10.11 -7.43 -4.79
N ASP A 203 10.24 -6.20 -5.28
CA ASP A 203 11.53 -5.48 -5.37
C ASP A 203 11.77 -4.60 -4.14
N THR A 204 10.70 -4.06 -3.55
CA THR A 204 10.73 -3.05 -2.48
C THR A 204 10.20 -3.55 -1.15
N GLY A 205 9.39 -4.61 -1.12
CA GLY A 205 8.66 -5.06 0.05
C GLY A 205 7.52 -4.12 0.46
N SER A 206 7.14 -3.17 -0.40
CA SER A 206 6.06 -2.22 -0.12
C SER A 206 4.70 -2.91 -0.09
N VAL A 207 3.89 -2.58 0.92
CA VAL A 207 2.56 -3.17 1.11
C VAL A 207 1.50 -2.24 0.53
N THR A 208 0.71 -2.74 -0.43
CA THR A 208 -0.47 -2.07 -0.99
C THR A 208 -1.74 -2.74 -0.45
N LEU A 209 -2.79 -1.94 -0.22
CA LEU A 209 -4.10 -2.41 0.28
C LEU A 209 -5.23 -2.07 -0.72
N PRO A 210 -5.30 -2.72 -1.91
CA PRO A 210 -6.09 -2.24 -3.05
C PRO A 210 -7.59 -2.14 -2.79
N ASN A 211 -8.14 -3.04 -1.96
CA ASN A 211 -9.56 -3.07 -1.62
C ASN A 211 -9.87 -2.52 -0.21
N THR A 212 -8.94 -1.79 0.42
CA THR A 212 -9.18 -1.18 1.74
C THR A 212 -9.55 0.29 1.61
N ALA A 213 -10.80 0.61 1.96
CA ALA A 213 -11.24 2.00 2.12
C ALA A 213 -10.63 2.57 3.42
N LEU A 214 -9.44 3.14 3.32
CA LEU A 214 -8.86 3.90 4.44
C LEU A 214 -9.66 5.21 4.56
N PRO A 215 -10.14 5.60 5.76
CA PRO A 215 -10.75 6.92 5.93
C PRO A 215 -9.71 7.95 5.50
N SER A 216 -10.00 8.71 4.43
CA SER A 216 -9.09 9.61 3.69
C SER A 216 -7.99 8.97 2.80
N GLY A 217 -8.15 7.73 2.33
CA GLY A 217 -7.34 7.21 1.23
C GLY A 217 -5.89 6.83 1.57
N GLY A 218 -5.60 6.50 2.83
CA GLY A 218 -4.33 5.91 3.21
C GLY A 218 -3.26 6.94 3.51
N GLY A 219 -3.27 7.42 4.75
CA GLY A 219 -2.36 8.47 5.17
C GLY A 219 -2.63 9.80 4.48
N ARG A 220 -2.29 10.88 5.16
CA ARG A 220 -2.16 12.18 4.54
C ARG A 220 -0.95 12.10 3.59
N GLU A 221 -1.13 12.39 2.30
CA GLU A 221 -0.02 12.37 1.35
C GLU A 221 1.09 13.31 1.83
N LEU A 222 2.29 12.78 2.06
CA LEU A 222 3.47 13.57 2.38
C LEU A 222 4.12 14.06 1.09
N LEU A 223 4.22 15.38 0.94
CA LEU A 223 4.89 15.96 -0.21
C LEU A 223 6.39 15.63 -0.21
N ALA A 224 6.88 15.20 -1.37
CA ALA A 224 8.29 14.95 -1.62
C ALA A 224 8.99 16.09 -2.40
N ALA A 225 8.23 17.08 -2.88
CA ALA A 225 8.69 18.26 -3.60
C ALA A 225 7.62 19.38 -3.54
N PRO A 226 7.96 20.64 -3.86
CA PRO A 226 6.97 21.70 -4.04
C PRO A 226 5.94 21.32 -5.10
N ARG A 227 4.69 21.77 -4.93
CA ARG A 227 3.58 21.41 -5.82
C ARG A 227 2.75 22.63 -6.19
N THR A 228 2.30 22.67 -7.45
CA THR A 228 1.34 23.67 -7.92
C THR A 228 0.01 23.02 -8.23
N TYR A 229 -1.07 23.62 -7.73
CA TYR A 229 -2.44 23.37 -8.12
C TYR A 229 -2.98 24.53 -8.94
N TYR A 230 -3.73 24.24 -9.99
CA TYR A 230 -4.29 25.23 -10.90
C TYR A 230 -5.80 25.40 -10.63
N VAL A 231 -6.26 26.64 -10.72
CA VAL A 231 -7.67 27.02 -10.61
C VAL A 231 -8.06 27.82 -11.85
N ASP A 232 -9.15 27.41 -12.50
CA ASP A 232 -9.75 28.10 -13.63
C ASP A 232 -11.28 28.11 -13.44
N GLY A 233 -11.83 29.28 -13.11
CA GLY A 233 -13.26 29.43 -12.85
C GLY A 233 -14.14 29.33 -14.10
N GLY A 234 -13.57 29.42 -15.29
CA GLY A 234 -14.29 29.36 -16.57
C GLY A 234 -14.28 27.97 -17.19
N ALA A 235 -13.17 27.23 -17.08
CA ALA A 235 -12.98 25.93 -17.73
C ALA A 235 -12.70 24.77 -16.76
N GLY A 236 -12.39 25.03 -15.49
CA GLY A 236 -12.05 23.99 -14.51
C GLY A 236 -13.25 23.19 -14.01
N SER A 237 -12.96 22.10 -13.29
CA SER A 237 -13.95 21.29 -12.57
C SER A 237 -13.41 20.85 -11.20
N ASP A 238 -14.23 20.90 -10.16
CA ASP A 238 -13.83 20.45 -8.81
C ASP A 238 -13.72 18.92 -8.67
N THR A 239 -14.01 18.18 -9.75
CA THR A 239 -13.70 16.75 -9.89
C THR A 239 -12.31 16.47 -10.47
N ASN A 240 -11.61 17.49 -10.98
CA ASN A 240 -10.27 17.37 -11.55
C ASN A 240 -9.22 17.17 -10.44
N THR A 241 -7.96 16.88 -10.82
CA THR A 241 -6.86 16.75 -9.85
C THR A 241 -6.23 18.09 -9.50
N GLY A 242 -6.38 19.11 -10.36
CA GLY A 242 -5.75 20.41 -10.21
C GLY A 242 -4.26 20.44 -10.54
N LEU A 243 -3.62 19.32 -10.94
CA LEU A 243 -2.16 19.22 -11.06
C LEU A 243 -1.59 19.84 -12.34
N SER A 244 -2.45 20.28 -13.27
CA SER A 244 -2.05 20.98 -14.49
C SER A 244 -3.12 21.98 -14.91
N ALA A 245 -2.76 22.97 -15.73
CA ALA A 245 -3.73 23.98 -16.18
C ALA A 245 -4.95 23.41 -16.94
N PRO A 246 -4.81 22.41 -17.86
CA PRO A 246 -5.97 21.77 -18.49
C PRO A 246 -6.83 20.92 -17.55
N ASP A 247 -6.31 20.57 -16.38
CA ASP A 247 -6.97 19.77 -15.35
C ASP A 247 -7.18 20.60 -14.06
N ALA A 248 -7.44 21.90 -14.22
CA ALA A 248 -7.60 22.83 -13.11
C ALA A 248 -8.90 22.57 -12.32
N PHE A 249 -8.90 22.93 -11.03
CA PHE A 249 -10.12 23.05 -10.24
C PHE A 249 -10.98 24.22 -10.73
N ALA A 250 -12.30 24.15 -10.51
CA ALA A 250 -13.19 25.26 -10.80
C ALA A 250 -13.09 26.35 -9.72
N THR A 251 -12.87 25.95 -8.46
CA THR A 251 -12.90 26.87 -7.32
C THR A 251 -11.59 26.95 -6.55
N ILE A 252 -11.31 28.15 -6.02
CA ILE A 252 -10.17 28.38 -5.12
C ILE A 252 -10.36 27.59 -3.82
N GLN A 253 -11.60 27.50 -3.32
CA GLN A 253 -11.90 26.71 -2.11
C GLN A 253 -11.56 25.23 -2.29
N LYS A 254 -11.85 24.63 -3.45
CA LYS A 254 -11.46 23.25 -3.73
C LYS A 254 -9.95 23.06 -3.67
N ALA A 255 -9.18 23.98 -4.24
CA ALA A 255 -7.72 23.94 -4.16
C ALA A 255 -7.24 24.03 -2.69
N ILE A 256 -7.78 24.96 -1.90
CA ILE A 256 -7.46 25.09 -0.47
C ILE A 256 -7.75 23.79 0.28
N ASP A 257 -8.89 23.15 0.00
CA ASP A 257 -9.31 21.90 0.64
C ASP A 257 -8.38 20.74 0.32
N ILE A 258 -7.92 20.66 -0.93
CA ILE A 258 -6.93 19.66 -1.34
C ILE A 258 -5.59 19.91 -0.65
N VAL A 259 -5.09 21.15 -0.63
CA VAL A 259 -3.84 21.45 0.09
C VAL A 259 -3.94 21.12 1.59
N ALA A 260 -5.09 21.39 2.21
CA ALA A 260 -5.35 21.07 3.61
C ALA A 260 -5.48 19.56 3.89
N SER A 261 -5.55 18.71 2.86
CA SER A 261 -5.50 17.24 2.97
C SER A 261 -4.10 16.65 2.82
N LEU A 262 -3.08 17.46 2.54
CA LEU A 262 -1.67 17.06 2.38
C LEU A 262 -0.83 17.30 3.65
N ASP A 263 0.24 16.55 3.82
CA ASP A 263 1.34 16.88 4.74
C ASP A 263 2.40 17.55 3.89
N LEU A 264 2.60 18.85 4.12
CA LEU A 264 3.50 19.63 3.30
C LEU A 264 4.96 19.31 3.61
N GLY A 265 5.27 18.63 4.72
CA GLY A 265 6.63 18.37 5.15
C GLY A 265 7.40 19.68 5.30
N ILE A 266 8.32 19.96 4.38
CA ILE A 266 9.07 21.22 4.29
C ILE A 266 8.82 21.98 2.97
N TYR A 267 7.91 21.48 2.14
CA TYR A 267 7.71 21.96 0.78
C TYR A 267 6.53 22.91 0.68
N ASP A 268 6.73 24.01 -0.03
CA ASP A 268 5.70 24.99 -0.27
C ASP A 268 4.75 24.53 -1.39
N VAL A 269 3.48 24.93 -1.30
CA VAL A 269 2.45 24.68 -2.31
C VAL A 269 1.99 26.00 -2.91
N THR A 270 1.78 26.02 -4.23
CA THR A 270 1.20 27.16 -4.95
C THR A 270 -0.20 26.79 -5.46
N ILE A 271 -1.18 27.64 -5.22
CA ILE A 271 -2.49 27.64 -5.89
C ILE A 271 -2.44 28.76 -6.93
N GLN A 272 -2.24 28.38 -8.19
CA GLN A 272 -2.18 29.29 -9.32
C GLN A 272 -3.58 29.51 -9.89
N ILE A 273 -4.05 30.75 -9.84
CA ILE A 273 -5.37 31.15 -10.30
C ILE A 273 -5.25 31.78 -11.69
N THR A 274 -6.10 31.33 -12.60
CA THR A 274 -6.20 31.87 -13.97
C THR A 274 -7.05 33.14 -13.97
N SER A 275 -6.88 33.98 -14.99
CA SER A 275 -7.67 35.21 -15.15
C SER A 275 -9.17 34.94 -15.12
N GLY A 276 -9.91 35.78 -14.41
CA GLY A 276 -11.35 35.62 -14.22
C GLY A 276 -11.88 36.39 -13.02
N THR A 277 -13.20 36.34 -12.84
CA THR A 277 -13.88 36.89 -11.67
C THR A 277 -14.44 35.74 -10.83
N TYR A 278 -14.04 35.69 -9.57
CA TYR A 278 -14.42 34.67 -8.60
C TYR A 278 -15.27 35.31 -7.51
N THR A 279 -16.48 34.78 -7.29
CA THR A 279 -17.47 35.43 -6.40
C THR A 279 -17.70 34.70 -5.08
N ALA A 280 -17.03 33.57 -4.87
CA ALA A 280 -17.15 32.77 -3.66
C ALA A 280 -16.17 33.24 -2.58
N THR A 281 -16.63 33.19 -1.33
CA THR A 281 -15.78 33.34 -0.14
C THR A 281 -14.76 32.21 -0.06
N ASN A 282 -13.51 32.53 0.28
CA ASN A 282 -12.46 31.53 0.47
C ASN A 282 -12.07 31.44 1.95
N ILE A 283 -12.22 30.25 2.52
CA ILE A 283 -11.90 29.94 3.92
C ILE A 283 -10.57 29.20 3.96
N LEU A 284 -9.56 29.85 4.54
CA LEU A 284 -8.21 29.31 4.73
C LEU A 284 -8.23 28.25 5.83
N LYS A 285 -7.54 27.12 5.63
CA LYS A 285 -7.60 25.95 6.51
C LYS A 285 -6.25 25.69 7.20
N PRO A 286 -6.24 25.07 8.39
CA PRO A 286 -4.99 24.59 8.99
C PRO A 286 -4.24 23.67 8.04
N LEU A 287 -2.91 23.76 8.04
CA LEU A 287 -2.02 22.93 7.22
C LEU A 287 -1.16 22.06 8.15
N VAL A 288 -0.69 20.93 7.62
CA VAL A 288 0.24 20.03 8.32
C VAL A 288 1.60 20.15 7.66
N GLY A 289 2.67 20.11 8.46
CA GLY A 289 4.04 20.37 8.01
C GLY A 289 4.45 21.85 8.18
N SER A 290 5.67 22.15 7.79
CA SER A 290 6.28 23.49 7.84
C SER A 290 6.18 24.26 6.51
N GLY A 291 5.67 23.61 5.46
CA GLY A 291 5.44 24.24 4.16
C GLY A 291 4.38 25.34 4.22
N ARG A 292 4.49 26.31 3.31
CA ARG A 292 3.59 27.46 3.16
C ARG A 292 2.67 27.26 1.97
N CYS A 293 1.53 27.93 1.97
CA CYS A 293 0.62 27.96 0.82
C CYS A 293 0.58 29.34 0.18
N TYR A 294 0.97 29.43 -1.09
CA TYR A 294 0.91 30.63 -1.91
C TYR A 294 -0.35 30.59 -2.76
N ILE A 295 -1.24 31.56 -2.63
CA ILE A 295 -2.39 31.74 -3.52
C ILE A 295 -2.07 32.91 -4.43
N VAL A 296 -1.87 32.60 -5.72
CA VAL A 296 -1.26 33.50 -6.69
C VAL A 296 -2.18 33.68 -7.88
N GLY A 297 -2.57 34.91 -8.18
CA GLY A 297 -3.24 35.27 -9.42
C GLY A 297 -2.25 35.65 -10.53
N ASP A 298 -2.51 36.78 -11.18
CA ASP A 298 -1.64 37.40 -12.17
C ASP A 298 -0.76 38.48 -11.51
N GLU A 299 0.52 38.15 -11.25
CA GLU A 299 1.46 39.10 -10.65
C GLU A 299 1.83 40.27 -11.58
N GLY A 300 1.62 40.16 -12.89
CA GLY A 300 1.85 41.26 -13.83
C GLY A 300 0.69 42.25 -13.85
N THR A 301 -0.55 41.74 -13.78
CA THR A 301 -1.77 42.54 -13.80
C THR A 301 -2.79 41.97 -12.79
N PRO A 302 -2.72 42.35 -11.50
CA PRO A 302 -3.60 41.82 -10.46
C PRO A 302 -5.10 41.90 -10.77
N ALA A 303 -5.53 42.91 -11.54
CA ALA A 303 -6.93 43.07 -11.95
C ALA A 303 -7.44 41.97 -12.89
N ASN A 304 -6.56 41.20 -13.56
CA ASN A 304 -6.96 40.06 -14.38
C ASN A 304 -7.55 38.92 -13.54
N VAL A 305 -7.21 38.84 -12.25
CA VAL A 305 -7.78 37.88 -11.30
C VAL A 305 -8.51 38.66 -10.21
N THR A 306 -9.84 38.75 -10.34
CA THR A 306 -10.67 39.49 -9.38
C THR A 306 -11.43 38.55 -8.47
N ILE A 307 -11.29 38.71 -7.16
CA ILE A 307 -12.12 38.06 -6.15
C ILE A 307 -13.15 39.09 -5.67
N ASP A 308 -14.40 38.98 -6.11
CA ASP A 308 -15.48 39.92 -5.78
C ASP A 308 -16.62 39.21 -5.04
N VAL A 309 -16.61 39.31 -3.71
CA VAL A 309 -17.51 38.55 -2.85
C VAL A 309 -18.70 39.42 -2.41
N ALA A 310 -19.91 38.87 -2.56
CA ALA A 310 -21.14 39.59 -2.24
C ALA A 310 -21.33 39.85 -0.73
N SER A 311 -20.82 39.01 0.15
CA SER A 311 -20.92 39.19 1.62
C SER A 311 -19.82 38.41 2.32
N ASN A 312 -19.33 38.92 3.45
CA ASN A 312 -18.18 38.41 4.21
C ASN A 312 -16.81 38.80 3.58
N ALA A 313 -15.81 37.93 3.58
CA ALA A 313 -14.46 38.27 3.12
C ALA A 313 -14.07 37.57 1.82
N CYS A 314 -13.22 38.18 0.98
CA CYS A 314 -12.59 37.46 -0.13
C CYS A 314 -11.77 36.28 0.40
N PHE A 315 -11.03 36.51 1.49
CA PHE A 315 -10.31 35.48 2.26
C PHE A 315 -10.58 35.61 3.76
N THR A 316 -11.01 34.51 4.38
CA THR A 316 -11.18 34.40 5.83
C THR A 316 -10.19 33.39 6.40
N ALA A 317 -9.40 33.79 7.39
CA ALA A 317 -8.68 32.87 8.27
C ALA A 317 -9.24 32.98 9.69
N ASP A 318 -9.65 31.87 10.27
CA ASP A 318 -10.16 31.81 11.64
C ASP A 318 -9.59 30.58 12.33
N ASN A 319 -8.75 30.80 13.34
CA ASN A 319 -7.97 29.76 14.00
C ASN A 319 -7.18 28.90 12.99
N THR A 320 -6.65 29.54 11.96
CA THR A 320 -5.88 28.89 10.90
C THR A 320 -4.43 28.71 11.35
N TYR A 321 -4.06 27.50 11.77
CA TYR A 321 -2.68 27.12 12.10
C TYR A 321 -1.86 26.85 10.82
N ALA A 322 -1.66 27.87 10.01
CA ALA A 322 -0.93 27.80 8.76
C ALA A 322 -0.36 29.16 8.36
N ILE A 323 0.53 29.15 7.37
CA ILE A 323 1.05 30.36 6.73
C ILE A 323 0.56 30.40 5.29
N TYR A 324 -0.29 31.39 5.00
CA TYR A 324 -0.75 31.69 3.64
C TYR A 324 -0.13 32.98 3.11
N HIS A 325 0.23 32.99 1.83
CA HIS A 325 0.65 34.18 1.08
C HIS A 325 -0.39 34.48 -0.01
N LEU A 326 -0.96 35.69 -0.02
CA LEU A 326 -1.95 36.13 -1.01
C LEU A 326 -1.31 37.13 -1.98
N ARG A 327 -1.30 36.83 -3.29
CA ARG A 327 -0.56 37.63 -4.28
C ARG A 327 -1.23 37.73 -5.65
N GLY A 328 -0.95 38.82 -6.38
CA GLY A 328 -1.28 38.95 -7.81
C GLY A 328 -2.77 38.99 -8.12
N MET A 329 -3.61 39.53 -7.23
CA MET A 329 -5.06 39.53 -7.44
C MET A 329 -5.70 40.83 -6.94
N LYS A 330 -6.85 41.15 -7.53
CA LYS A 330 -7.73 42.22 -7.06
C LYS A 330 -8.77 41.66 -6.09
N LEU A 331 -8.91 42.27 -4.93
CA LEU A 331 -9.89 41.88 -3.91
C LEU A 331 -10.95 42.97 -3.74
N ALA A 332 -12.22 42.61 -3.85
CA ALA A 332 -13.35 43.52 -3.69
C ALA A 332 -14.54 42.82 -3.04
N THR A 333 -15.45 43.60 -2.47
CA THR A 333 -16.74 43.09 -1.96
C THR A 333 -17.87 44.06 -2.25
N THR A 334 -19.02 43.53 -2.63
CA THR A 334 -20.17 44.35 -3.05
C THR A 334 -21.28 44.50 -2.00
N GLY A 335 -21.37 43.61 -1.01
CA GLY A 335 -22.38 43.70 0.07
C GLY A 335 -21.79 43.82 1.48
N THR A 336 -22.66 43.98 2.47
CA THR A 336 -22.30 44.44 3.83
C THR A 336 -22.59 43.37 4.90
N PRO A 337 -21.65 43.07 5.83
CA PRO A 337 -20.26 43.56 5.87
C PRO A 337 -19.38 42.82 4.85
N GLY A 338 -18.43 43.56 4.26
CA GLY A 338 -17.56 43.10 3.20
C GLY A 338 -16.09 43.41 3.50
N TYR A 339 -15.25 42.39 3.49
CA TYR A 339 -13.82 42.47 3.80
C TYR A 339 -12.97 41.95 2.63
N ALA A 340 -11.82 42.54 2.33
CA ALA A 340 -10.90 41.88 1.40
C ALA A 340 -10.22 40.68 2.10
N ILE A 341 -9.53 40.95 3.22
CA ILE A 341 -8.89 39.92 4.05
C ILE A 341 -9.40 40.05 5.48
N LYS A 342 -9.88 38.95 6.06
CA LYS A 342 -10.29 38.86 7.47
C LYS A 342 -9.53 37.74 8.17
N ALA A 343 -8.80 38.07 9.22
CA ALA A 343 -8.06 37.11 10.05
C ALA A 343 -8.48 37.20 11.52
N MET A 344 -8.74 36.05 12.14
CA MET A 344 -9.17 35.89 13.52
C MET A 344 -8.41 34.76 14.22
N GLY A 345 -8.26 34.83 15.55
CA GLY A 345 -7.52 33.82 16.31
C GLY A 345 -6.02 33.85 15.98
N PRO A 346 -5.24 32.80 16.27
CA PRO A 346 -3.79 32.75 15.99
C PRO A 346 -3.44 32.58 14.50
N SER A 347 -4.28 33.10 13.59
CA SER A 347 -4.12 33.01 12.15
C SER A 347 -3.01 33.92 11.64
N LYS A 348 -2.23 33.44 10.66
CA LYS A 348 -1.15 34.21 10.03
C LYS A 348 -1.29 34.30 8.51
N ILE A 349 -1.41 35.52 7.99
CA ILE A 349 -1.51 35.80 6.55
C ILE A 349 -0.41 36.78 6.15
N TYR A 350 0.29 36.46 5.06
CA TYR A 350 1.13 37.39 4.34
C TYR A 350 0.46 37.82 3.04
N TYR A 351 0.74 39.03 2.58
CA TYR A 351 0.25 39.52 1.30
C TYR A 351 1.23 40.44 0.60
N GLY A 352 1.18 40.44 -0.73
CA GLY A 352 2.00 41.29 -1.56
C GLY A 352 1.45 41.34 -2.98
N ASN A 353 1.67 42.44 -3.69
CA ASN A 353 1.21 42.65 -5.06
C ASN A 353 -0.30 42.42 -5.23
N LEU A 354 -1.11 42.86 -4.26
CA LEU A 354 -2.56 42.87 -4.34
C LEU A 354 -3.08 44.22 -4.87
N ASP A 355 -4.27 44.22 -5.45
CA ASP A 355 -5.08 45.43 -5.66
C ASP A 355 -6.32 45.39 -4.75
N PHE A 356 -6.33 46.22 -3.71
CA PHE A 356 -7.52 46.37 -2.86
C PHE A 356 -8.55 47.26 -3.57
N GLY A 357 -9.55 46.60 -4.17
CA GLY A 357 -10.75 47.21 -4.71
C GLY A 357 -11.77 47.57 -3.63
N THR A 358 -12.98 47.96 -4.04
CA THR A 358 -13.98 48.50 -3.11
C THR A 358 -14.42 47.43 -2.12
N CYS A 359 -14.39 47.74 -0.82
CA CYS A 359 -14.95 46.92 0.24
C CYS A 359 -15.99 47.69 1.06
N THR A 360 -17.05 47.04 1.52
CA THR A 360 -18.10 47.75 2.28
C THR A 360 -17.73 47.96 3.75
N ASN A 361 -16.75 47.21 4.28
CA ASN A 361 -16.25 47.35 5.63
C ASN A 361 -14.75 47.67 5.70
N SER A 362 -13.85 46.72 5.44
CA SER A 362 -12.41 46.96 5.49
C SER A 362 -11.64 46.24 4.39
N HIS A 363 -10.52 46.81 3.93
CA HIS A 363 -9.60 46.06 3.08
C HIS A 363 -8.95 44.93 3.88
N MET A 364 -8.54 45.21 5.12
CA MET A 364 -7.98 44.23 6.04
C MET A 364 -8.62 44.36 7.42
N TYR A 365 -9.01 43.22 8.00
CA TYR A 365 -9.46 43.11 9.37
C TYR A 365 -8.68 42.02 10.11
N ALA A 366 -7.88 42.40 11.10
CA ALA A 366 -7.23 41.47 12.02
C ALA A 366 -7.87 41.59 13.41
N GLU A 367 -8.30 40.46 13.98
CA GLU A 367 -8.94 40.42 15.29
C GLU A 367 -8.42 39.26 16.17
N ASN A 368 -8.42 39.43 17.49
CA ASN A 368 -8.24 38.36 18.48
C ASN A 368 -6.98 37.50 18.28
N GLY A 369 -5.81 38.12 18.25
CA GLY A 369 -4.51 37.45 18.15
C GLY A 369 -4.01 37.20 16.73
N ALA A 370 -4.78 37.59 15.70
CA ALA A 370 -4.40 37.40 14.31
C ALA A 370 -3.19 38.26 13.91
N ASN A 371 -2.45 37.81 12.91
CA ASN A 371 -1.32 38.52 12.35
C ASN A 371 -1.45 38.61 10.82
N ILE A 372 -1.58 39.84 10.29
CA ILE A 372 -1.55 40.08 8.84
C ILE A 372 -0.33 40.94 8.49
N GLU A 373 0.50 40.50 7.55
CA GLU A 373 1.76 41.17 7.22
C GLU A 373 1.93 41.41 5.72
N ALA A 374 2.34 42.63 5.34
CA ALA A 374 2.71 42.92 3.96
C ALA A 374 4.15 42.47 3.68
N ASP A 375 4.32 41.50 2.79
CA ASP A 375 5.62 41.02 2.31
C ASP A 375 6.07 41.66 0.99
N GLY A 376 5.19 42.44 0.34
CA GLY A 376 5.45 43.14 -0.91
C GLY A 376 4.69 44.47 -1.05
N ASN A 377 5.02 45.23 -2.09
CA ASN A 377 4.29 46.44 -2.48
C ASN A 377 2.89 46.08 -2.98
N TYR A 378 1.92 46.98 -2.88
CA TYR A 378 0.55 46.71 -3.33
C TYR A 378 -0.19 48.00 -3.70
N THR A 379 -1.38 47.84 -4.29
CA THR A 379 -2.22 48.92 -4.80
C THR A 379 -3.54 48.98 -4.02
N ILE A 380 -4.10 50.18 -3.91
CA ILE A 380 -5.44 50.46 -3.41
C ILE A 380 -6.18 51.24 -4.51
N SER A 381 -7.19 50.60 -5.11
CA SER A 381 -8.01 51.20 -6.17
C SER A 381 -9.45 51.47 -5.74
N GLY A 382 -9.90 50.93 -4.61
CA GLY A 382 -11.29 51.04 -4.17
C GLY A 382 -11.49 51.73 -2.83
N ASN A 383 -12.76 52.06 -2.57
CA ASN A 383 -13.21 52.69 -1.34
C ASN A 383 -13.45 51.65 -0.25
N SER A 384 -13.27 52.03 1.01
CA SER A 384 -13.58 51.16 2.14
C SER A 384 -13.74 51.94 3.44
N ALA A 385 -14.48 51.45 4.44
CA ALA A 385 -14.56 52.17 5.72
C ALA A 385 -13.20 52.19 6.44
N TYR A 386 -12.39 51.14 6.23
CA TYR A 386 -11.02 51.04 6.72
C TYR A 386 -10.09 50.45 5.65
N HIS A 387 -8.83 50.91 5.57
CA HIS A 387 -7.82 50.11 4.88
C HIS A 387 -7.29 49.03 5.82
N TRP A 388 -6.75 49.43 6.97
CA TRP A 388 -6.35 48.53 8.04
C TRP A 388 -7.25 48.73 9.25
N LEU A 389 -7.91 47.66 9.69
CA LEU A 389 -8.62 47.59 10.95
C LEU A 389 -8.00 46.51 11.82
N VAL A 390 -7.48 46.90 12.99
CA VAL A 390 -6.83 45.98 13.93
C VAL A 390 -7.51 46.08 15.28
N SER A 391 -7.91 44.94 15.84
CA SER A 391 -8.58 44.86 17.15
C SER A 391 -8.03 43.68 17.95
N ALA A 392 -7.32 43.93 19.06
CA ALA A 392 -6.67 42.88 19.85
C ALA A 392 -5.80 41.91 19.01
N ALA A 393 -5.13 42.43 17.97
CA ALA A 393 -4.39 41.69 16.96
C ALA A 393 -3.18 42.50 16.44
N ASN A 394 -2.47 41.98 15.45
CA ASN A 394 -1.35 42.66 14.81
C ASN A 394 -1.54 42.80 13.29
N VAL A 395 -1.22 43.99 12.76
CA VAL A 395 -0.96 44.18 11.34
C VAL A 395 0.36 44.89 11.16
N GLN A 396 1.20 44.35 10.27
CA GLN A 396 2.53 44.90 10.01
C GLN A 396 2.72 45.20 8.51
N VAL A 397 3.10 46.45 8.21
CA VAL A 397 3.41 46.91 6.86
C VAL A 397 4.63 47.81 6.96
N VAL A 398 5.81 47.29 6.64
CA VAL A 398 7.06 48.01 6.86
C VAL A 398 7.85 48.14 5.56
N GLY A 399 8.28 49.35 5.23
CA GLY A 399 9.14 49.62 4.07
C GLY A 399 8.47 49.32 2.73
N ARG A 400 7.15 49.51 2.61
CA ARG A 400 6.39 49.19 1.40
C ARG A 400 6.02 50.44 0.60
N THR A 401 5.96 50.30 -0.71
CA THR A 401 5.30 51.27 -1.59
C THR A 401 3.83 50.88 -1.74
N ILE A 402 2.95 51.81 -1.37
CA ILE A 402 1.50 51.65 -1.41
C ILE A 402 0.95 52.65 -2.42
N SER A 403 0.46 52.15 -3.55
CA SER A 403 -0.05 52.99 -4.64
C SER A 403 -1.55 53.18 -4.51
N LEU A 404 -2.03 54.42 -4.49
CA LEU A 404 -3.45 54.79 -4.41
C LEU A 404 -3.90 55.33 -5.76
N THR A 405 -4.83 54.63 -6.40
CA THR A 405 -5.38 55.01 -7.71
C THR A 405 -6.84 55.42 -7.60
N GLY A 406 -7.27 56.47 -8.29
CA GLY A 406 -8.69 56.87 -8.32
C GLY A 406 -9.20 57.63 -7.10
N VAL A 407 -8.30 58.09 -6.21
CA VAL A 407 -8.65 58.80 -4.97
C VAL A 407 -9.58 58.00 -4.06
N PRO A 408 -9.13 56.83 -3.54
CA PRO A 408 -9.96 56.00 -2.68
C PRO A 408 -10.43 56.77 -1.44
N ALA A 409 -11.69 56.53 -1.06
CA ALA A 409 -12.34 57.17 0.08
C ALA A 409 -12.40 56.22 1.28
N PHE A 410 -11.98 56.75 2.43
CA PHE A 410 -12.08 56.07 3.72
C PHE A 410 -13.11 56.72 4.64
N GLY A 411 -13.71 55.91 5.52
CA GLY A 411 -14.78 56.39 6.39
C GLY A 411 -14.30 57.42 7.43
N THR A 412 -15.25 58.20 7.93
CA THR A 412 -15.00 59.24 8.96
C THR A 412 -15.93 59.11 10.17
N ILE A 413 -16.87 58.16 10.14
CA ILE A 413 -17.88 57.97 11.19
C ILE A 413 -17.34 57.04 12.27
N GLY A 414 -17.51 57.41 13.54
CA GLY A 414 -17.08 56.59 14.67
C GLY A 414 -15.57 56.31 14.63
N THR A 415 -15.19 55.04 14.56
CA THR A 415 -13.80 54.56 14.53
C THR A 415 -13.19 54.51 13.13
N GLN A 416 -13.96 54.78 12.07
CA GLN A 416 -13.52 54.65 10.68
C GLN A 416 -12.34 55.58 10.35
N ALA A 417 -11.36 55.04 9.63
CA ALA A 417 -10.14 55.71 9.16
C ALA A 417 -9.38 54.81 8.18
N PHE A 418 -8.42 55.38 7.43
CA PHE A 418 -7.45 54.61 6.64
C PHE A 418 -6.73 53.58 7.53
N ALA A 419 -6.18 54.01 8.66
CA ALA A 419 -5.53 53.17 9.65
C ALA A 419 -6.28 53.19 11.00
N ALA A 420 -6.79 52.05 11.47
CA ALA A 420 -7.48 51.98 12.76
C ALA A 420 -6.88 50.91 13.70
N GLY A 421 -6.37 51.35 14.84
CA GLY A 421 -5.89 50.50 15.94
C GLY A 421 -6.83 50.56 17.13
N LEU A 422 -7.52 49.45 17.44
CA LEU A 422 -8.55 49.37 18.48
C LEU A 422 -8.19 48.27 19.49
N ARG A 423 -8.68 48.37 20.73
CA ARG A 423 -8.68 47.29 21.73
C ARG A 423 -7.33 46.56 21.82
N THR A 424 -6.26 47.27 22.20
CA THR A 424 -4.87 46.72 22.25
C THR A 424 -4.34 46.14 20.92
N GLY A 425 -4.99 46.44 19.79
CA GLY A 425 -4.53 46.07 18.46
C GLY A 425 -3.37 46.97 18.04
N ALA A 426 -2.33 46.36 17.48
CA ALA A 426 -1.12 47.04 17.05
C ALA A 426 -1.03 47.07 15.52
N LEU A 427 -1.02 48.27 14.96
CA LEU A 427 -0.78 48.51 13.54
C LEU A 427 0.61 49.14 13.38
N VAL A 428 1.58 48.38 12.89
CA VAL A 428 2.97 48.79 12.69
C VAL A 428 3.18 49.12 11.22
N VAL A 429 3.18 50.41 10.87
CA VAL A 429 3.15 50.93 9.49
C VAL A 429 4.34 51.84 9.19
N ILE A 430 5.54 51.35 9.50
CA ILE A 430 6.78 52.12 9.52
C ILE A 430 7.44 52.21 8.13
N GLY A 431 7.92 53.40 7.76
CA GLY A 431 8.79 53.60 6.59
C GLY A 431 8.10 53.34 5.24
N ASN A 432 6.78 53.42 5.18
CA ASN A 432 6.01 53.22 3.95
C ASN A 432 6.03 54.48 3.07
N THR A 433 5.96 54.27 1.76
CA THR A 433 5.81 55.33 0.75
C THR A 433 4.41 55.25 0.14
N TYR A 434 3.67 56.36 0.21
CA TYR A 434 2.32 56.46 -0.37
C TYR A 434 2.37 57.24 -1.68
N VAL A 435 1.91 56.63 -2.78
CA VAL A 435 1.87 57.25 -4.11
C VAL A 435 0.42 57.52 -4.48
N GLY A 436 0.05 58.79 -4.66
CA GLY A 436 -1.34 59.19 -4.87
C GLY A 436 -2.00 59.76 -3.61
N THR A 437 -3.31 60.00 -3.68
CA THR A 437 -4.07 60.66 -2.60
C THR A 437 -5.31 59.88 -2.23
N ALA A 438 -5.81 60.04 -1.00
CA ALA A 438 -7.07 59.48 -0.53
C ALA A 438 -7.89 60.53 0.22
N THR A 439 -9.20 60.31 0.32
CA THR A 439 -10.10 61.08 1.21
C THR A 439 -10.44 60.28 2.47
N GLY A 440 -11.00 60.95 3.48
CA GLY A 440 -11.33 60.31 4.77
C GLY A 440 -10.34 60.60 5.89
N ARG A 441 -10.55 59.97 7.05
CA ARG A 441 -9.72 60.14 8.25
C ARG A 441 -8.42 59.33 8.12
N ARG A 442 -7.27 59.96 8.39
CA ARG A 442 -5.94 59.31 8.28
C ARG A 442 -5.73 58.14 9.24
N TYR A 443 -6.05 58.36 10.50
CA TYR A 443 -5.93 57.33 11.53
C TYR A 443 -6.96 57.49 12.63
N PHE A 444 -7.25 56.38 13.31
CA PHE A 444 -8.02 56.35 14.53
C PHE A 444 -7.40 55.34 15.50
N ALA A 445 -7.05 55.76 16.70
CA ALA A 445 -6.56 54.85 17.74
C ALA A 445 -7.43 54.96 19.01
N SER A 446 -7.90 53.83 19.54
CA SER A 446 -8.64 53.83 20.79
C SER A 446 -8.53 52.55 21.60
N SER A 447 -8.91 52.62 22.88
CA SER A 447 -8.91 51.46 23.79
C SER A 447 -7.54 50.80 23.85
N ASN A 448 -6.50 51.62 24.07
CA ASN A 448 -5.08 51.22 24.06
C ASN A 448 -4.59 50.59 22.75
N GLY A 449 -5.28 50.82 21.63
CA GLY A 449 -4.79 50.45 20.30
C GLY A 449 -3.67 51.38 19.83
N LEU A 450 -2.78 50.85 18.99
CA LEU A 450 -1.58 51.53 18.51
C LEU A 450 -1.61 51.65 16.98
N VAL A 451 -1.27 52.84 16.48
CA VAL A 451 -0.89 53.08 15.08
C VAL A 451 0.52 53.67 15.08
N ASP A 452 1.50 52.84 14.75
CA ASP A 452 2.93 53.18 14.81
C ASP A 452 3.48 53.48 13.42
N THR A 453 3.83 54.74 13.20
CA THR A 453 4.51 55.24 12.00
C THR A 453 5.97 55.61 12.26
N ASN A 454 6.49 55.34 13.46
CA ASN A 454 7.83 55.70 13.93
C ASN A 454 8.14 57.20 13.74
N GLY A 455 7.22 58.08 14.17
CA GLY A 455 7.44 59.52 14.21
C GLY A 455 7.23 60.26 12.89
N ALA A 456 6.60 59.63 11.88
CA ALA A 456 6.45 60.24 10.54
C ALA A 456 5.50 61.46 10.48
N GLY A 457 4.82 61.78 11.58
CA GLY A 457 3.97 62.96 11.74
C GLY A 457 2.51 62.75 11.33
N THR A 458 1.60 63.55 11.89
CA THR A 458 0.13 63.36 11.84
C THR A 458 -0.53 63.47 10.46
N SER A 459 0.25 63.80 9.42
CA SER A 459 -0.19 63.88 8.02
C SER A 459 0.41 62.79 7.13
N HIS A 460 1.25 61.90 7.68
CA HIS A 460 1.96 60.87 6.92
C HIS A 460 1.04 59.88 6.21
N LEU A 461 0.01 59.40 6.93
CA LEU A 461 -0.94 58.42 6.38
C LEU A 461 -1.93 59.10 5.42
N PRO A 462 -2.35 58.43 4.32
CA PRO A 462 -3.33 58.95 3.37
C PRO A 462 -4.65 59.37 4.02
N GLY A 463 -5.20 60.50 3.57
CA GLY A 463 -6.51 61.01 4.01
C GLY A 463 -6.56 62.54 4.05
N ALA A 464 -7.77 63.07 3.84
CA ALA A 464 -8.04 64.51 3.83
C ALA A 464 -8.46 65.05 5.21
N SER A 465 -8.94 64.20 6.11
CA SER A 465 -9.37 64.57 7.47
C SER A 465 -8.32 64.20 8.51
N ALA A 466 -8.14 65.06 9.53
CA ALA A 466 -7.21 64.80 10.63
C ALA A 466 -7.52 63.49 11.37
N GLY A 467 -6.49 62.77 11.80
CA GLY A 467 -6.65 61.58 12.62
C GLY A 467 -7.12 61.90 14.04
N ALA A 468 -7.53 60.87 14.78
CA ALA A 468 -8.00 61.00 16.17
C ALA A 468 -7.46 59.89 17.06
N VAL A 469 -7.20 60.23 18.33
CA VAL A 469 -6.81 59.28 19.37
C VAL A 469 -7.73 59.48 20.59
N THR A 470 -8.25 58.39 21.17
CA THR A 470 -9.13 58.43 22.35
C THR A 470 -8.84 57.25 23.27
N THR A 471 -9.29 57.29 24.53
CA THR A 471 -9.29 56.12 25.44
C THR A 471 -7.95 55.36 25.46
N GLY A 472 -6.84 56.09 25.67
CA GLY A 472 -5.49 55.52 25.75
C GLY A 472 -4.90 55.02 24.43
N GLY A 473 -5.56 55.23 23.29
CA GLY A 473 -4.99 54.92 21.98
C GLY A 473 -3.80 55.83 21.63
N GLU A 474 -2.87 55.29 20.86
CA GLU A 474 -1.62 55.96 20.52
C GLU A 474 -1.40 56.03 19.00
N TYR A 475 -0.91 57.18 18.55
CA TYR A 475 -0.36 57.38 17.21
C TYR A 475 1.06 57.92 17.39
N ILE A 476 2.06 57.13 16.99
CA ILE A 476 3.47 57.43 17.23
C ILE A 476 4.29 57.53 15.97
#